data_AF-A0A7Y2C3I2-F1
#
_entry.id   AF-A0A7Y2C3I2-F1
#
_cell.length_a   1.000
_cell.length_b   1.000
_cell.length_c   1.000
_cell.angle_alpha   90.00
_cell.angle_beta   90.00
_cell.angle_gamma   90.00
#
_symmetry.space_group_name_H-M   'P 1'
#
loop_
_entity.id
_entity.type
_entity.pdbx_description
1 polymer ?
#
loop_
_entity_poly.entity_id
_entity_poly.type
_entity_poly.pdbx_seq_one_letter_code
_entity_poly.pdbx_strand_id
1 'polypeptide(L)'
;MESVANSKLIEKYWKGETTQHEEKMLKWLVVENPELFTEKDRDYFQSLVSFDDTGMDKEFTMKDILPNEGTSTKRTALLTWIPRMAAAGILLTGLIWFFSVKESKQTVLANSEMQLAYEQAQEALLLVSNKMAKMNSINNALIKFDETQAKIKSSTYK
;
A
#
# COMPACT_ATOMS: atom_id res chain seq x y z
N MET A 1 -9.21 -32.17 15.36
CA MET A 1 -10.18 -31.06 15.19
C MET A 1 -9.66 -29.94 16.06
N GLU A 2 -9.16 -28.84 15.49
CA GLU A 2 -9.01 -27.52 16.13
C GLU A 2 -8.20 -26.59 15.21
N SER A 3 -8.86 -25.99 14.21
CA SER A 3 -8.30 -24.89 13.40
C SER A 3 -9.33 -23.77 13.18
N VAL A 4 -10.41 -23.77 13.95
CA VAL A 4 -11.66 -23.03 13.62
C VAL A 4 -11.68 -21.61 14.22
N ALA A 5 -10.85 -21.31 15.22
CA ALA A 5 -10.84 -19.99 15.85
C ALA A 5 -10.14 -18.91 14.99
N ASN A 6 -9.08 -19.28 14.25
CA ASN A 6 -8.31 -18.33 13.43
C ASN A 6 -8.85 -18.14 12.01
N SER A 7 -9.65 -19.09 11.48
CA SER A 7 -10.17 -18.97 10.12
C SER A 7 -11.08 -17.76 9.95
N LYS A 8 -11.87 -17.41 10.97
CA LYS A 8 -12.80 -16.28 10.92
C LYS A 8 -12.09 -14.92 10.92
N LEU A 9 -10.99 -14.80 11.67
CA LEU A 9 -10.20 -13.56 11.73
C LEU A 9 -9.39 -13.36 10.43
N ILE A 10 -8.84 -14.45 9.89
CA ILE A 10 -8.16 -14.46 8.58
C ILE A 10 -9.16 -14.16 7.46
N GLU A 11 -10.36 -14.74 7.49
CA GLU A 11 -11.41 -14.44 6.51
C GLU A 11 -11.84 -12.98 6.59
N LYS A 12 -11.99 -12.43 7.80
CA LYS A 12 -12.28 -11.02 8.04
C LYS A 12 -11.18 -10.11 7.48
N TYR A 13 -9.91 -10.52 7.63
CA TYR A 13 -8.76 -9.83 7.07
C TYR A 13 -8.80 -9.80 5.54
N TRP A 14 -9.05 -10.95 4.90
CA TRP A 14 -9.19 -11.03 3.43
C TRP A 14 -10.39 -10.24 2.89
N LYS A 15 -11.43 -10.03 3.70
CA LYS A 15 -12.57 -9.17 3.38
C LYS A 15 -12.32 -7.67 3.63
N GLY A 16 -11.19 -7.31 4.24
CA GLY A 16 -10.86 -5.93 4.61
C GLY A 16 -11.73 -5.37 5.73
N GLU A 17 -12.34 -6.23 6.54
CA GLU A 17 -13.23 -5.85 7.63
C GLU A 17 -12.50 -5.75 8.98
N THR A 18 -11.18 -5.99 9.02
CA THR A 18 -10.37 -5.99 10.23
C THR A 18 -10.15 -4.60 10.81
N THR A 19 -10.07 -4.55 12.13
CA THR A 19 -9.63 -3.37 12.87
C THR A 19 -8.12 -3.40 13.07
N GLN A 20 -7.52 -2.23 13.32
CA GLN A 20 -6.08 -2.12 13.58
C GLN A 20 -5.59 -3.00 14.75
N HIS A 21 -6.43 -3.23 15.76
CA HIS A 21 -6.11 -4.12 16.87
C HIS A 21 -6.05 -5.60 16.46
N GLU A 22 -7.01 -6.02 15.63
CA GLU A 22 -7.09 -7.37 15.08
C GLU A 22 -5.91 -7.69 14.14
N GLU A 23 -5.46 -6.71 13.35
CA GLU A 23 -4.29 -6.88 12.47
C GLU A 23 -2.99 -7.03 13.25
N LYS A 24 -2.80 -6.25 14.32
CA LYS A 24 -1.65 -6.42 15.22
C LYS A 24 -1.66 -7.80 15.88
N MET A 25 -2.84 -8.28 16.25
CA MET A 25 -3.03 -9.61 16.82
C MET A 25 -2.70 -10.71 15.80
N LEU A 26 -3.11 -10.57 14.53
CA LEU A 26 -2.75 -11.51 13.46
C LEU A 26 -1.23 -11.58 13.23
N LYS A 27 -0.56 -10.42 13.18
CA LYS A 27 0.90 -10.35 13.06
C LYS A 27 1.60 -11.04 14.23
N TRP A 28 1.13 -10.82 15.45
CA TRP A 28 1.71 -11.44 16.65
C TRP A 28 1.47 -12.96 16.67
N LEU A 29 0.25 -13.39 16.33
CA LEU A 29 -0.10 -14.81 16.26
C LEU A 29 0.72 -15.59 15.24
N VAL A 30 1.09 -14.98 14.10
CA VAL A 30 1.92 -15.66 13.09
C VAL A 30 3.35 -15.91 13.58
N VAL A 31 3.85 -15.05 14.48
CA VAL A 31 5.19 -15.17 15.08
C VAL A 31 5.18 -16.17 16.22
N GLU A 32 4.16 -16.13 17.08
CA GLU A 32 4.11 -16.98 18.27
C GLU A 32 3.62 -18.40 17.97
N ASN A 33 2.66 -18.55 17.05
CA ASN A 33 2.01 -19.82 16.75
C ASN A 33 1.84 -20.04 15.23
N PRO A 34 2.95 -20.23 14.48
CA PRO A 34 2.92 -20.36 13.03
C PRO A 34 2.15 -21.60 12.54
N GLU A 35 2.01 -22.64 13.37
CA GLU A 35 1.30 -23.88 13.04
C GLU A 35 -0.22 -23.69 12.89
N LEU A 36 -0.76 -22.59 13.42
CA LEU A 36 -2.18 -22.26 13.31
C LEU A 36 -2.56 -21.66 11.95
N PHE A 37 -1.57 -21.43 11.08
CA PHE A 37 -1.74 -20.82 9.77
C PHE A 37 -1.42 -21.81 8.65
N THR A 38 -2.23 -21.76 7.59
CA THR A 38 -1.92 -22.37 6.30
C THR A 38 -0.56 -21.85 5.81
N GLU A 39 0.22 -22.68 5.12
CA GLU A 39 1.52 -22.31 4.54
C GLU A 39 1.45 -20.97 3.77
N LYS A 40 0.40 -20.79 2.94
CA LYS A 40 0.17 -19.56 2.18
C LYS A 40 -0.09 -18.31 3.04
N ASP A 41 -0.91 -18.46 4.09
CA ASP A 41 -1.25 -17.33 4.97
C ASP A 41 -0.04 -16.95 5.83
N ARG A 42 0.74 -17.94 6.26
CA ARG A 42 1.95 -17.76 7.05
C ARG A 42 3.00 -16.95 6.31
N ASP A 43 3.32 -17.33 5.08
CA ASP A 43 4.31 -16.63 4.25
C ASP A 43 3.90 -15.17 4.00
N TYR A 44 2.61 -14.95 3.77
CA TYR A 44 2.05 -13.62 3.61
C TYR A 44 2.22 -12.76 4.87
N PHE A 45 1.76 -13.22 6.02
CA PHE A 45 1.85 -12.45 7.27
C PHE A 45 3.30 -12.29 7.75
N GLN A 46 4.19 -13.25 7.50
CA GLN A 46 5.62 -13.09 7.78
C GLN A 46 6.27 -11.99 6.94
N SER A 47 5.88 -11.87 5.66
CA SER A 47 6.35 -10.77 4.82
C SER A 47 5.89 -9.42 5.38
N LEU A 48 4.65 -9.32 5.85
CA LEU A 48 4.09 -8.10 6.45
C LEU A 48 4.78 -7.69 7.76
N VAL A 49 5.20 -8.65 8.57
CA VAL A 49 5.99 -8.37 9.79
C VAL A 49 7.38 -7.85 9.42
N SER A 50 7.99 -8.44 8.39
CA SER A 50 9.33 -8.04 7.90
C SER A 50 9.34 -6.62 7.31
N PHE A 51 8.25 -6.21 6.64
CA PHE A 51 8.08 -4.84 6.15
C PHE A 51 7.83 -3.81 7.26
N ASP A 52 7.19 -4.21 8.36
CA ASP A 52 6.95 -3.34 9.52
C ASP A 52 8.25 -3.10 10.30
N ASP A 53 9.14 -4.10 10.37
CA ASP A 53 10.44 -4.00 11.04
C ASP A 53 11.46 -3.16 10.25
N THR A 54 11.27 -3.03 8.93
CA THR A 54 12.06 -2.12 8.07
C THR A 54 11.50 -0.70 8.00
N GLY A 55 10.37 -0.45 8.67
CA GLY A 55 9.68 0.83 8.72
C GLY A 55 9.95 1.62 10.00
N MET A 56 10.77 2.66 9.88
CA MET A 56 11.01 3.73 10.87
C MET A 56 11.67 3.31 12.19
N ASP A 57 12.91 3.77 12.33
CA ASP A 57 13.54 4.01 13.63
C ASP A 57 12.53 4.65 14.59
N LYS A 58 12.20 3.93 15.66
CA LYS A 58 11.31 4.31 16.75
C LYS A 58 11.90 5.43 17.62
N GLU A 59 12.61 6.38 17.02
CA GLU A 59 13.28 7.49 17.69
C GLU A 59 12.66 8.85 17.33
N PHE A 60 11.41 8.89 16.86
CA PHE A 60 10.59 10.08 17.12
C PHE A 60 10.10 10.05 18.56
N THR A 61 11.03 10.29 19.49
CA THR A 61 10.67 10.53 20.89
C THR A 61 9.81 11.78 20.95
N MET A 62 8.59 11.63 21.45
CA MET A 62 7.66 12.69 21.82
C MET A 62 8.17 13.57 22.99
N LYS A 63 9.51 13.69 23.14
CA LYS A 63 10.20 14.57 24.08
C LYS A 63 10.57 15.91 23.45
N ASP A 64 10.65 16.00 22.13
CA ASP A 64 11.02 17.25 21.44
C ASP A 64 9.84 18.22 21.23
N ILE A 65 8.64 17.84 21.65
CA ILE A 65 7.39 18.63 21.48
C ILE A 65 6.86 19.18 22.83
N LEU A 66 7.44 18.77 23.97
CA LEU A 66 7.03 19.30 25.28
C LEU A 66 7.92 20.47 25.68
N PRO A 67 7.40 21.71 25.78
CA PRO A 67 8.16 22.81 26.35
C PRO A 67 8.46 22.49 27.82
N ASN A 68 9.75 22.58 28.15
CA ASN A 68 10.35 22.40 29.45
C ASN A 68 9.50 23.01 30.58
N GLU A 69 8.79 22.17 31.35
CA GLU A 69 8.10 22.60 32.59
C GLU A 69 9.15 22.85 33.68
N GLY A 70 9.78 24.01 33.59
CA GLY A 70 10.82 24.42 34.51
C GLY A 70 10.89 25.93 34.59
N THR A 71 9.87 26.57 35.15
CA THR A 71 10.03 27.76 36.01
C THR A 71 8.69 28.14 36.63
N SER A 72 8.63 28.00 37.96
CA SER A 72 7.54 28.54 38.76
C SER A 72 7.48 30.06 38.62
N THR A 73 6.35 30.60 38.17
CA THR A 73 5.97 31.97 38.53
C THR A 73 4.48 32.00 38.84
N LYS A 74 4.17 32.11 40.13
CA LYS A 74 2.83 32.34 40.67
C LYS A 74 2.26 33.64 40.08
N ARG A 75 1.29 33.58 39.15
CA ARG A 75 0.41 34.72 38.85
C ARG A 75 -1.02 34.30 38.51
N THR A 76 -1.90 34.62 39.47
CA THR A 76 -3.32 35.02 39.34
C THR A 76 -4.32 34.05 38.70
N ALA A 77 -5.07 33.39 39.58
CA ALA A 77 -6.18 32.46 39.33
C ALA A 77 -7.51 33.12 38.90
N LEU A 78 -7.50 34.20 38.11
CA LEU A 78 -8.73 34.92 37.73
C LEU A 78 -9.07 34.90 36.23
N LEU A 79 -8.41 34.04 35.44
CA LEU A 79 -8.63 33.96 33.99
C LEU A 79 -8.82 32.54 33.46
N THR A 80 -9.46 31.66 34.24
CA THR A 80 -9.67 30.24 33.87
C THR A 80 -10.84 29.99 32.90
N TRP A 81 -11.61 31.03 32.54
CA TRP A 81 -12.81 30.90 31.69
C TRP A 81 -12.62 31.38 30.25
N ILE A 82 -11.68 32.30 30.00
CA ILE A 82 -11.37 32.80 28.65
C ILE A 82 -10.74 31.73 27.73
N PRO A 83 -9.81 30.85 28.18
CA PRO A 83 -9.21 29.86 27.27
C PRO A 83 -10.21 28.77 26.82
N ARG A 84 -11.30 28.54 27.56
CA ARG A 84 -12.33 27.56 27.18
C ARG A 84 -13.18 28.03 26.00
N MET A 85 -13.44 29.34 25.88
CA MET A 85 -14.17 29.90 24.74
C MET A 85 -13.30 30.05 23.49
N ALA A 86 -12.01 30.38 23.66
CA ALA A 86 -11.06 30.45 22.55
C ALA A 86 -10.84 29.09 21.87
N ALA A 87 -10.75 28.00 22.65
CA ALA A 87 -10.60 26.65 22.11
C ALA A 87 -11.84 26.19 21.30
N ALA A 88 -13.05 26.53 21.75
CA ALA A 88 -14.28 26.20 21.03
C ALA A 88 -14.40 26.97 19.70
N GLY A 89 -13.95 28.23 19.66
CA GLY A 89 -13.92 29.04 18.45
C GLY A 89 -12.97 28.48 17.38
N ILE A 90 -11.75 28.06 17.79
CA ILE A 90 -10.76 27.46 16.88
C ILE A 90 -11.23 26.09 16.35
N LEU A 91 -11.92 25.29 17.18
CA LEU A 91 -12.50 24.01 16.74
C LEU A 91 -13.62 24.22 15.72
N LEU A 92 -14.51 25.19 15.92
CA LEU A 92 -15.61 25.47 15.00
C LEU A 92 -15.12 26.04 13.66
N THR A 93 -14.18 26.99 13.67
CA THR A 93 -13.60 27.53 12.44
C THR A 93 -12.75 26.48 11.70
N GLY A 94 -12.02 25.64 12.44
CA GLY A 94 -11.27 24.52 11.89
C GLY A 94 -12.15 23.45 11.22
N LEU A 95 -13.30 23.11 11.82
CA LEU A 95 -14.25 22.16 11.24
C LEU A 95 -14.86 22.69 9.93
N ILE A 96 -15.26 23.96 9.89
CA ILE A 96 -15.82 24.58 8.68
C ILE A 96 -14.79 24.58 7.55
N TRP A 97 -13.53 24.90 7.86
CA TRP A 97 -12.45 24.87 6.86
C TRP A 97 -12.13 23.45 6.39
N PHE A 98 -12.14 22.46 7.29
CA PHE A 98 -11.91 21.05 6.95
C PHE A 98 -12.98 20.47 6.02
N PHE A 99 -14.26 20.83 6.23
CA PHE A 99 -15.34 20.40 5.34
C PHE A 99 -15.30 21.11 3.97
N SER A 100 -15.00 22.43 3.90
CA SER A 100 -14.83 23.13 2.62
C SER A 100 -13.61 22.66 1.80
N VAL A 101 -12.54 22.21 2.45
CA VAL A 101 -11.33 21.72 1.77
C VAL A 101 -11.51 20.29 1.22
N LYS A 102 -12.39 19.48 1.82
CA LYS A 102 -12.63 18.10 1.34
C LYS A 102 -13.38 18.04 0.00
N GLU A 103 -14.36 18.92 -0.22
CA GLU A 103 -15.14 18.90 -1.47
C GLU A 103 -14.34 19.37 -2.70
N SER A 104 -13.29 20.19 -2.52
CA SER A 104 -12.48 20.73 -3.62
C SER A 104 -11.27 19.87 -4.00
N LYS A 105 -10.75 19.02 -3.09
CA LYS A 105 -9.57 18.19 -3.36
C LYS A 105 -9.88 16.85 -4.01
N GLN A 106 -11.09 16.32 -3.84
CA GLN A 106 -11.44 14.99 -4.33
C GLN A 106 -11.63 14.92 -5.85
N THR A 107 -11.96 16.03 -6.51
CA THR A 107 -12.16 16.09 -7.96
C THR A 107 -10.88 16.41 -8.74
N VAL A 108 -9.92 17.14 -8.15
CA VAL A 108 -8.66 17.50 -8.82
C VAL A 108 -7.65 16.35 -8.77
N LEU A 109 -7.56 15.61 -7.66
CA LEU A 109 -6.64 14.47 -7.51
C LEU A 109 -7.11 13.24 -8.31
N ALA A 110 -8.42 12.98 -8.37
CA ALA A 110 -8.97 11.88 -9.16
C ALA A 110 -8.70 12.05 -10.67
N ASN A 111 -8.68 13.29 -11.18
CA ASN A 111 -8.38 13.57 -12.59
C ASN A 111 -6.90 13.40 -12.92
N SER A 112 -5.98 13.78 -12.02
CA SER A 112 -4.54 13.62 -12.26
C SER A 112 -4.09 12.16 -12.20
N GLU A 113 -4.62 11.38 -11.26
CA GLU A 113 -4.32 9.95 -11.16
C GLU A 113 -4.90 9.16 -12.35
N MET A 114 -6.10 9.52 -12.80
CA MET A 114 -6.72 8.92 -13.98
C MET A 114 -5.93 9.23 -15.27
N GLN A 115 -5.39 10.45 -15.42
CA GLN A 115 -4.54 10.79 -16.57
C GLN A 115 -3.22 10.02 -16.55
N LEU A 116 -2.54 9.94 -15.41
CA LEU A 116 -1.30 9.17 -15.28
C LEU A 116 -1.51 7.68 -15.58
N ALA A 117 -2.61 7.09 -15.07
CA ALA A 117 -2.95 5.71 -15.37
C ALA A 117 -3.24 5.47 -16.86
N TYR A 118 -3.87 6.44 -17.52
CA TYR A 118 -4.15 6.37 -18.96
C TYR A 118 -2.87 6.45 -19.80
N GLU A 119 -1.97 7.39 -19.48
CA GLU A 119 -0.67 7.52 -20.14
C GLU A 119 0.16 6.24 -19.97
N GLN A 120 0.23 5.70 -18.75
CA GLN A 120 0.97 4.48 -18.47
C GLN A 120 0.37 3.26 -19.20
N ALA A 121 -0.95 3.17 -19.31
CA ALA A 121 -1.62 2.13 -20.09
C ALA A 121 -1.32 2.27 -21.60
N GLN A 122 -1.30 3.50 -22.12
CA GLN A 122 -0.97 3.77 -23.52
C GLN A 122 0.47 3.39 -23.85
N GLU A 123 1.43 3.70 -22.97
CA GLU A 123 2.82 3.29 -23.11
C GLU A 123 2.96 1.76 -23.08
N ALA A 124 2.28 1.08 -22.15
CA ALA A 124 2.28 -0.37 -22.06
C ALA A 124 1.72 -1.02 -23.34
N LEU A 125 0.61 -0.50 -23.88
CA LEU A 125 0.03 -0.97 -25.14
C LEU A 125 0.98 -0.79 -26.32
N LEU A 126 1.68 0.35 -26.39
CA LEU A 126 2.66 0.63 -27.43
C LEU A 126 3.88 -0.29 -27.34
N LEU A 127 4.33 -0.60 -26.12
CA LEU A 127 5.42 -1.55 -25.89
C LEU A 127 5.02 -2.97 -26.31
N VAL A 128 3.80 -3.40 -25.96
CA VAL A 128 3.25 -4.70 -26.37
C VAL A 128 3.13 -4.79 -27.89
N SER A 129 2.61 -3.76 -28.57
CA SER A 129 2.47 -3.77 -30.02
C SER A 129 3.82 -3.84 -30.74
N ASN A 130 4.82 -3.10 -30.26
CA ASN A 130 6.19 -3.16 -30.79
C ASN A 130 6.83 -4.54 -30.58
N LYS A 131 6.64 -5.16 -29.41
CA LYS A 131 7.11 -6.53 -29.16
C LYS A 131 6.42 -7.54 -30.08
N MET A 132 5.12 -7.38 -30.32
CA MET A 132 4.36 -8.26 -31.20
C MET A 132 4.80 -8.13 -32.67
N ALA A 133 5.04 -6.91 -33.15
CA ALA A 133 5.58 -6.67 -34.48
C ALA A 133 6.97 -7.31 -34.66
N LYS A 134 7.84 -7.19 -33.65
CA LYS A 134 9.15 -7.87 -33.63
C LYS A 134 9.04 -9.39 -33.57
N MET A 135 8.04 -9.92 -32.84
CA MET A 135 7.80 -11.35 -32.79
C MET A 135 7.38 -11.91 -34.16
N ASN A 136 6.55 -11.19 -34.91
CA ASN A 136 6.16 -11.59 -36.27
C ASN A 136 7.36 -11.64 -37.23
N SER A 137 8.30 -10.69 -37.13
CA SER A 137 9.50 -10.73 -37.98
C SER A 137 10.43 -11.90 -37.63
N ILE A 138 10.57 -12.22 -36.34
CA ILE A 138 11.32 -13.40 -35.87
C ILE A 138 10.66 -14.68 -36.37
N ASN A 139 9.33 -14.79 -36.28
CA ASN A 139 8.60 -15.98 -36.70
C ASN A 139 8.78 -16.23 -38.22
N ASN A 140 8.71 -15.17 -39.03
CA ASN A 140 8.99 -15.26 -40.47
C ASN A 140 10.44 -15.71 -40.76
N ALA A 141 11.41 -15.28 -39.96
CA ALA A 141 12.80 -15.72 -40.10
C ALA A 141 12.97 -17.20 -39.72
N LEU A 142 12.28 -17.67 -38.68
CA LEU A 142 12.26 -19.08 -38.27
C LEU A 142 11.63 -19.97 -39.35
N ILE A 143 10.52 -19.55 -39.95
CA ILE A 143 9.90 -20.29 -41.07
C ILE A 143 10.89 -20.44 -42.24
N LYS A 144 11.56 -19.34 -42.64
CA LYS A 144 12.58 -19.40 -43.70
C LYS A 144 13.77 -20.28 -43.36
N PHE A 145 14.19 -20.28 -42.10
CA PHE A 145 15.26 -21.16 -41.63
C PHE A 145 14.87 -22.63 -41.75
N ASP A 146 13.63 -22.97 -41.35
CA ASP A 146 13.10 -24.33 -41.42
C ASP A 146 12.94 -24.81 -42.87
N GLU A 147 12.43 -23.94 -43.76
CA GLU A 147 12.37 -24.20 -45.21
C GLU A 147 13.77 -24.47 -45.79
N THR A 148 14.78 -23.71 -45.36
CA THR A 148 16.17 -23.87 -45.84
C THR A 148 16.78 -25.17 -45.33
N GLN A 149 16.55 -25.52 -44.06
CA GLN A 149 16.93 -26.81 -43.47
C GLN A 149 16.31 -27.99 -44.23
N ALA A 150 15.01 -27.91 -44.53
CA ALA A 150 14.30 -28.95 -45.30
C ALA A 150 14.86 -29.10 -46.72
N LYS A 151 15.25 -27.99 -47.36
CA LYS A 151 15.88 -28.00 -48.69
C LYS A 151 17.28 -28.60 -48.68
N ILE A 152 18.10 -28.31 -47.66
CA ILE A 152 19.43 -28.93 -47.50
C ILE A 152 19.27 -30.43 -47.29
N LYS A 153 18.41 -30.85 -46.35
CA LYS A 153 18.16 -32.28 -46.09
C LYS A 153 17.70 -33.03 -47.34
N SER A 154 16.79 -32.47 -48.13
CA SER A 154 16.33 -33.13 -49.37
C SER A 154 17.38 -33.13 -50.50
N SER A 155 18.30 -32.17 -50.52
CA SER A 155 19.41 -32.11 -51.48
C SER A 155 20.56 -33.09 -51.16
N THR A 156 20.73 -33.49 -49.89
CA THR A 156 21.80 -34.42 -49.48
C THR A 156 21.49 -35.89 -49.78
N TYR A 157 20.23 -36.22 -50.12
CA TYR A 157 19.78 -37.58 -50.47
C TYR A 157 19.62 -37.81 -51.99
N LYS A 158 20.20 -36.95 -52.84
CA LYS A 158 20.37 -37.16 -54.29
C LYS A 158 21.84 -37.31 -54.62
#